data_AF-A0A3S9MXT1-F1
#
_entry.id   AF-A0A3S9MXT1-F1
#
_cell.length_a   1.000
_cell.length_b   1.000
_cell.length_c   1.000
_cell.angle_alpha   90.00
_cell.angle_beta   90.00
_cell.angle_gamma   90.00
#
_symmetry.space_group_name_H-M   'P 1'
#
loop_
_entity.id
_entity.type
_entity.pdbx_description
1 polymer ?
#
loop_
_entity_poly.entity_id
_entity_poly.type
_entity_poly.pdbx_seq_one_letter_code
_entity_poly.pdbx_strand_id
1 'polypeptide(L)'
;MFTDKSLGIFTRVLVIYAAFFILVVVAKSISDPVSDNSLAPANGYLPSYVIAGVHFVLLMINGAMIVLKRYNWLIPSISAIIMLLCRIYFQDLSLWIWSW
;
A
#
# COMPACT_ATOMS: atom_id res chain seq x y z
N MET A 1 10.05 11.51 22.24
CA MET A 1 9.17 11.08 21.13
C MET A 1 9.82 10.07 20.18
N PHE A 2 11.16 10.00 20.09
CA PHE A 2 11.88 9.02 19.25
C PHE A 2 12.58 7.95 20.09
N THR A 3 11.83 7.02 20.68
CA THR A 3 12.38 5.85 21.39
C THR A 3 12.20 4.58 20.57
N ASP A 4 12.99 3.54 20.85
CA ASP A 4 12.85 2.24 20.16
C ASP A 4 11.45 1.64 20.30
N LYS A 5 10.81 1.86 21.46
CA LYS A 5 9.41 1.46 21.68
C LYS A 5 8.46 2.19 20.72
N SER A 6 8.62 3.50 20.56
CA SER A 6 7.80 4.28 19.61
C SER A 6 8.04 3.87 18.16
N LEU A 7 9.30 3.57 17.79
CA LEU A 7 9.66 3.11 16.46
C LEU A 7 9.01 1.75 16.15
N GLY A 8 9.08 0.80 17.08
CA GLY A 8 8.45 -0.52 16.91
C GLY A 8 6.93 -0.44 16.78
N ILE A 9 6.28 0.44 17.54
CA ILE A 9 4.83 0.69 17.40
C ILE A 9 4.53 1.29 16.03
N PHE A 10 5.29 2.31 15.61
CA PHE A 10 5.11 2.97 14.33
C PHE A 10 5.26 2.01 13.14
N THR A 11 6.32 1.20 13.11
CA THR A 11 6.53 0.20 12.06
C THR A 11 5.36 -0.80 11.98
N ARG A 12 4.81 -1.24 13.12
CA ARG A 12 3.64 -2.14 13.14
C ARG A 12 2.39 -1.48 12.56
N VAL A 13 2.16 -0.21 12.88
CA VAL A 13 1.04 0.55 12.30
C VAL A 13 1.13 0.58 10.77
N LEU A 14 2.33 0.80 10.22
CA LEU A 14 2.53 0.79 8.77
C LEU A 14 2.29 -0.57 8.13
N VAL A 15 2.74 -1.66 8.77
CA VAL A 15 2.46 -3.02 8.29
C VAL A 15 0.97 -3.32 8.30
N ILE A 16 0.25 -2.96 9.39
CA ILE A 16 -1.20 -3.15 9.49
C ILE A 16 -1.93 -2.34 8.42
N TYR A 17 -1.54 -1.08 8.22
CA TYR A 17 -2.13 -0.22 7.20
C TYR A 17 -1.93 -0.78 5.79
N ALA A 18 -0.71 -1.21 5.47
CA ALA A 18 -0.40 -1.81 4.18
C ALA A 18 -1.19 -3.11 3.94
N ALA A 19 -1.27 -3.98 4.96
CA ALA A 19 -2.04 -5.22 4.89
C ALA A 19 -3.52 -4.93 4.67
N PHE A 20 -4.07 -3.96 5.42
CA PHE A 20 -5.45 -3.53 5.28
C PHE A 20 -5.75 -3.02 3.87
N PHE A 21 -4.89 -2.16 3.32
CA PHE A 21 -5.07 -1.66 1.95
C PHE A 21 -5.13 -2.79 0.92
N ILE A 22 -4.19 -3.74 1.00
CA ILE A 22 -4.15 -4.90 0.10
C ILE A 22 -5.43 -5.73 0.22
N LEU A 23 -5.88 -6.00 1.44
CA LEU A 23 -7.13 -6.73 1.69
C LEU A 23 -8.35 -6.01 1.11
N VAL A 24 -8.42 -4.69 1.22
CA VAL A 24 -9.51 -3.90 0.60
C VAL A 24 -9.50 -4.05 -0.92
N VAL A 25 -8.34 -4.00 -1.56
CA VAL A 25 -8.24 -4.19 -3.02
C VAL A 25 -8.65 -5.61 -3.41
N VAL A 26 -8.20 -6.63 -2.69
CA VAL A 26 -8.58 -8.02 -2.94
C VAL A 26 -10.10 -8.21 -2.76
N ALA A 27 -10.66 -7.71 -1.66
CA ALA A 27 -12.09 -7.80 -1.38
C ALA A 27 -12.91 -7.15 -2.49
N LYS A 28 -12.51 -5.94 -2.93
CA LYS A 28 -13.18 -5.24 -4.04
C LYS A 28 -13.12 -6.02 -5.35
N SER A 29 -11.98 -6.65 -5.63
CA SER A 29 -11.79 -7.46 -6.84
C SER A 29 -12.71 -8.68 -6.90
N ILE A 30 -13.09 -9.21 -5.73
CA ILE A 30 -14.00 -10.35 -5.61
C ILE A 30 -15.45 -9.89 -5.61
N SER A 31 -15.76 -8.78 -4.93
CA SER A 31 -17.14 -8.31 -4.76
C SER A 31 -17.71 -7.58 -5.98
N ASP A 32 -16.85 -6.99 -6.81
CA ASP A 32 -17.23 -6.18 -7.98
C ASP A 32 -16.24 -6.43 -9.13
N PRO A 33 -16.22 -7.66 -9.70
CA PRO A 33 -15.24 -8.02 -10.71
C PRO A 33 -15.46 -7.24 -12.01
N VAL A 34 -14.36 -6.79 -12.63
CA VAL A 34 -14.40 -5.99 -13.88
C VAL A 34 -15.14 -6.72 -15.00
N SER A 35 -15.09 -8.05 -15.04
CA SER A 35 -15.80 -8.88 -16.02
C SER A 35 -17.31 -8.68 -16.02
N ASP A 36 -17.88 -8.32 -14.87
CA ASP A 36 -19.32 -8.25 -14.68
C ASP A 36 -19.85 -6.85 -15.00
N ASN A 37 -18.96 -5.88 -15.18
CA ASN A 37 -19.30 -4.52 -15.57
C ASN A 37 -18.95 -4.29 -17.05
N SER A 38 -19.93 -4.52 -17.93
CA SER A 38 -19.80 -4.31 -19.39
C SER A 38 -19.40 -2.89 -19.82
N LEU A 39 -19.52 -1.90 -18.93
CA LEU A 39 -19.14 -0.50 -19.17
C LEU A 39 -17.78 -0.14 -18.55
N ALA A 40 -17.17 -1.03 -17.75
CA ALA A 40 -15.87 -0.78 -17.16
C ALA A 40 -14.76 -0.97 -18.21
N PRO A 41 -13.77 -0.07 -18.27
CA PRO A 41 -12.56 -0.32 -19.03
C PRO A 41 -11.92 -1.63 -18.57
N ALA A 42 -11.37 -2.43 -19.50
CA ALA A 42 -10.71 -3.69 -19.16
C ALA A 42 -9.56 -3.52 -18.14
N ASN A 43 -8.98 -2.32 -18.05
CA ASN A 43 -7.94 -1.93 -17.08
C ASN A 43 -8.48 -1.11 -15.89
N GLY A 44 -9.79 -1.16 -15.60
CA GLY A 44 -10.44 -0.29 -14.60
C GLY A 44 -9.87 -0.38 -13.18
N TYR A 45 -9.33 -1.54 -12.78
CA TYR A 45 -8.67 -1.71 -11.47
C TYR A 45 -7.14 -1.74 -11.54
N LEU A 46 -6.54 -1.61 -12.72
CA LEU A 46 -5.09 -1.62 -12.89
C LEU A 46 -4.38 -0.65 -11.93
N PRO A 47 -4.85 0.61 -11.74
CA PRO A 47 -4.25 1.52 -10.76
C PRO A 47 -4.29 0.99 -9.32
N SER A 48 -5.41 0.41 -8.93
CA SER A 48 -5.60 -0.15 -7.59
C SER A 48 -4.67 -1.35 -7.36
N TYR A 49 -4.46 -2.19 -8.37
CA TYR A 49 -3.53 -3.33 -8.31
C TYR A 49 -2.07 -2.88 -8.21
N VAL A 50 -1.66 -1.90 -9.01
CA VAL A 50 -0.30 -1.36 -8.96
C VAL A 50 -0.02 -0.75 -7.58
N ILE A 51 -0.94 0.06 -7.07
CA ILE A 51 -0.79 0.70 -5.75
C ILE A 51 -0.84 -0.35 -4.63
N ALA A 52 -1.64 -1.41 -4.74
CA ALA A 52 -1.60 -2.54 -3.82
C ALA A 52 -0.25 -3.26 -3.85
N GLY A 53 0.36 -3.42 -5.03
CA GLY A 53 1.72 -3.93 -5.19
C GLY A 53 2.76 -3.08 -4.47
N VAL A 54 2.67 -1.76 -4.56
CA VAL A 54 3.53 -0.84 -3.79
C VAL A 54 3.36 -1.07 -2.28
N HIS A 55 2.11 -1.14 -1.79
CA HIS A 55 1.85 -1.42 -0.38
C HIS A 55 2.36 -2.79 0.04
N PHE A 56 2.32 -3.80 -0.84
CA PHE A 56 2.87 -5.13 -0.57
C PHE A 56 4.39 -5.10 -0.40
N VAL A 57 5.11 -4.39 -1.27
CA VAL A 57 6.57 -4.21 -1.13
C VAL A 57 6.90 -3.52 0.20
N LEU A 58 6.18 -2.46 0.54
CA LEU A 58 6.39 -1.75 1.80
C LEU A 58 6.04 -2.62 3.01
N LEU A 59 4.99 -3.45 2.92
CA LEU A 59 4.63 -4.43 3.94
C LEU A 59 5.77 -5.42 4.16
N MET A 60 6.36 -5.95 3.10
CA MET A 60 7.46 -6.91 3.19
C MET A 60 8.71 -6.28 3.83
N ILE A 61 9.05 -5.05 3.44
CA ILE A 61 10.21 -4.33 3.99
C ILE A 61 10.02 -4.04 5.49
N ASN A 62 8.88 -3.44 5.88
CA ASN A 62 8.61 -3.12 7.28
C ASN A 62 8.38 -4.38 8.13
N GLY A 63 7.76 -5.41 7.55
CA GLY A 63 7.59 -6.73 8.17
C GLY A 63 8.94 -7.40 8.44
N ALA A 64 9.87 -7.37 7.48
CA ALA A 64 11.22 -7.88 7.65
C ALA A 64 11.96 -7.17 8.78
N MET A 65 11.80 -5.85 8.93
CA MET A 65 12.38 -5.12 10.07
C MET A 65 11.86 -5.62 11.42
N ILE A 66 10.55 -5.90 11.51
CA ILE A 66 9.94 -6.44 12.73
C ILE A 66 10.50 -7.83 13.05
N VAL A 67 10.53 -8.71 12.06
CA VAL A 67 11.00 -10.11 12.21
C VAL A 67 12.49 -10.15 12.58
N LEU A 68 13.32 -9.38 11.88
CA LEU A 68 14.76 -9.32 12.10
C LEU A 68 15.15 -8.45 13.30
N LYS A 69 14.18 -7.77 13.92
CA LYS A 69 14.39 -6.80 15.01
C LYS A 69 15.41 -5.70 14.65
N ARG A 70 15.54 -5.38 13.36
CA ARG A 70 16.47 -4.37 12.84
C ARG A 70 15.71 -3.09 12.55
N TYR A 71 15.52 -2.29 13.59
CA TYR A 71 14.76 -1.04 13.51
C TYR A 71 15.68 0.14 13.18
N ASN A 72 15.22 1.00 12.28
CA ASN A 72 15.77 2.33 12.05
C ASN A 72 14.60 3.26 11.69
N TRP A 73 14.76 4.56 11.92
CA TRP A 73 13.68 5.52 11.63
C TRP A 73 13.50 5.78 10.14
N LEU A 74 14.54 5.59 9.34
CA LEU A 74 14.56 5.97 7.92
C LEU A 74 13.55 5.14 7.10
N ILE A 75 13.60 3.81 7.21
CA ILE A 75 12.74 2.91 6.43
C ILE A 75 11.24 3.12 6.69
N PRO A 76 10.73 3.08 7.94
CA PRO A 76 9.32 3.29 8.21
C PRO A 76 8.88 4.72 7.90
N SER A 77 9.75 5.73 8.08
CA SER A 77 9.40 7.11 7.70
C SER A 77 9.22 7.26 6.19
N ILE A 78 10.14 6.71 5.39
CA ILE A 78 10.00 6.71 3.91
C ILE A 78 8.76 5.91 3.49
N SER A 79 8.53 4.76 4.12
CA SER A 79 7.35 3.93 3.84
C SER A 79 6.05 4.69 4.12
N ALA A 80 5.97 5.40 5.24
CA ALA A 80 4.84 6.24 5.58
C ALA A 80 4.60 7.34 4.54
N ILE A 81 5.67 8.03 4.13
CA ILE A 81 5.59 9.07 3.09
C ILE A 81 5.07 8.48 1.78
N ILE A 82 5.60 7.36 1.31
CA ILE A 82 5.15 6.71 0.07
C ILE A 82 3.67 6.32 0.18
N MET A 83 3.23 5.69 1.28
CA MET A 83 1.84 5.31 1.48
C MET A 83 0.90 6.53 1.48
N LEU A 84 1.32 7.63 2.10
CA LEU A 84 0.57 8.89 2.10
C LEU A 84 0.50 9.50 0.71
N LEU A 85 1.62 9.54 -0.02
CA LEU A 85 1.66 10.05 -1.40
C LEU A 85 0.77 9.21 -2.33
N CYS A 86 0.81 7.88 -2.22
CA CYS A 86 -0.09 7.01 -2.96
C CYS A 86 -1.57 7.31 -2.71
N ARG A 87 -1.91 7.77 -1.50
CA ARG A 87 -3.28 8.14 -1.13
C ARG A 87 -3.66 9.54 -1.61
N ILE A 88 -2.80 10.53 -1.41
CA ILE A 88 -3.05 11.93 -1.79
C ILE A 88 -3.12 12.05 -3.32
N TYR A 89 -2.17 11.44 -4.01
CA TYR A 89 -2.04 11.51 -5.47
C TYR A 89 -2.65 10.31 -6.17
N PHE A 90 -3.59 9.59 -5.54
CA PHE A 90 -4.18 8.38 -6.12
C PHE A 90 -4.74 8.63 -7.52
N GLN A 91 -5.43 9.76 -7.70
CA GLN A 91 -6.05 10.11 -8.98
C GLN A 91 -5.01 10.39 -10.07
N ASP A 92 -3.98 11.17 -9.77
CA ASP A 92 -2.90 11.48 -10.70
C ASP A 92 -2.08 10.23 -11.05
N LEU A 93 -1.79 9.40 -10.05
CA LEU A 93 -1.14 8.10 -10.26
C LEU A 93 -2.01 7.17 -11.11
N SER A 94 -3.34 7.19 -10.93
CA SER A 94 -4.25 6.39 -11.74
C SER A 94 -4.27 6.83 -13.19
N LEU A 95 -4.32 8.14 -13.45
CA LEU A 95 -4.21 8.70 -14.79
C LEU A 95 -2.88 8.34 -15.44
N TRP A 96 -1.78 8.44 -14.69
CA TRP A 96 -0.46 8.04 -15.18
C TRP A 96 -0.41 6.54 -15.50
N ILE A 97 -0.89 5.66 -14.61
CA ILE A 97 -0.90 4.21 -14.84
C ILE A 97 -1.75 3.83 -16.07
N TRP A 98 -2.86 4.52 -16.31
CA TRP A 98 -3.68 4.30 -17.50
C TRP A 98 -3.10 4.86 -18.79
N SER A 99 -2.12 5.77 -18.71
CA SER A 99 -1.47 6.36 -19.89
C SER A 99 -0.40 5.46 -20.53
N TRP A 100 -0.07 4.34 -19.88
CA TRP A 100 0.85 3.30 -20.37
C TRP A 100 0.07 2.01 -20.67
#